data_AF-A0A1U7DPL5-F1
#
_entry.id   AF-A0A1U7DPL5-F1
#
_cell.length_a   1.000
_cell.length_b   1.000
_cell.length_c   1.000
_cell.angle_alpha   90.00
_cell.angle_beta   90.00
_cell.angle_gamma   90.00
#
_symmetry.space_group_name_H-M   'P 1'
#
loop_
_entity.id
_entity.type
_entity.pdbx_description
1 polymer ?
#
loop_
_entity_poly.entity_id
_entity_poly.type
_entity_poly.pdbx_seq_one_letter_code
_entity_poly.pdbx_strand_id
1 'polypeptide(L)'
;MKTKVLKGLLPALVMVLAIGLSFATVSSEVNQQGYYWDPITNQIEEVPGGVDCPPSGTEACLYEEQPVFADEDRTIPLYEKD
;
A
#
# COMPACT_ATOMS: atom_id res chain seq x y z
N MET A 1 48.94 5.51 -17.00
CA MET A 1 47.81 6.46 -16.83
C MET A 1 46.42 5.78 -16.68
N LYS A 2 46.32 4.50 -16.25
CA LYS A 2 45.03 3.75 -16.24
C LYS A 2 44.19 3.87 -14.95
N THR A 3 44.70 4.50 -13.89
CA THR A 3 44.04 4.57 -12.56
C THR A 3 43.19 5.83 -12.32
N LYS A 4 43.22 6.82 -13.22
CA LYS A 4 42.47 8.07 -13.05
C LYS A 4 40.97 7.92 -13.35
N VAL A 5 40.61 7.05 -14.29
CA VAL A 5 39.20 6.81 -14.69
C VAL A 5 38.40 6.14 -13.57
N LEU A 6 39.00 5.18 -12.87
CA LEU A 6 38.35 4.48 -11.76
C LEU A 6 38.03 5.43 -10.58
N LYS A 7 38.86 6.45 -10.35
CA LYS A 7 38.67 7.44 -9.26
C LYS A 7 37.46 8.36 -9.47
N GLY A 8 37.02 8.58 -10.71
CA GLY A 8 35.82 9.38 -11.01
C GLY A 8 34.55 8.55 -11.15
N LEU A 9 34.67 7.32 -11.64
CA LEU A 9 33.52 6.44 -11.86
C LEU A 9 32.92 5.91 -10.55
N LEU A 10 33.78 5.60 -9.57
CA LEU A 10 33.36 5.05 -8.28
C LEU A 10 32.43 6.00 -7.49
N PRO A 11 32.76 7.29 -7.29
CA PRO A 11 31.88 8.20 -6.56
C PRO A 11 30.57 8.49 -7.29
N ALA A 12 30.59 8.52 -8.63
CA ALA A 12 29.37 8.68 -9.43
C ALA A 12 28.42 7.49 -9.26
N LEU A 13 28.96 6.26 -9.26
CA LEU A 13 28.17 5.06 -9.03
C LEU A 13 27.56 5.03 -7.62
N VAL A 14 28.32 5.45 -6.60
CA VAL A 14 27.82 5.54 -5.22
C VAL A 14 26.71 6.57 -5.08
N MET A 15 26.80 7.71 -5.75
CA MET A 15 25.72 8.71 -5.77
C MET A 15 24.44 8.16 -6.40
N VAL A 16 24.55 7.52 -7.57
CA VAL A 16 23.40 6.92 -8.25
C VAL A 16 22.78 5.79 -7.42
N LEU A 17 23.62 4.96 -6.80
CA LEU A 17 23.17 3.86 -5.94
C LEU A 17 22.48 4.37 -4.67
N ALA A 18 23.02 5.41 -4.03
CA ALA A 18 22.39 6.03 -2.87
C ALA A 18 21.01 6.62 -3.21
N ILE A 19 20.88 7.30 -4.35
CA ILE A 19 19.60 7.84 -4.81
C ILE A 19 18.63 6.71 -5.17
N GLY A 20 19.10 5.64 -5.83
CA GLY A 20 18.27 4.48 -6.19
C GLY A 20 17.74 3.71 -4.97
N LEU A 21 18.56 3.60 -3.92
CA LEU A 21 18.16 2.96 -2.66
C LEU A 21 17.06 3.74 -1.94
N SER A 22 17.03 5.08 -2.05
CA SER A 22 15.99 5.92 -1.45
C SER A 22 14.57 5.62 -1.94
N PHE A 23 14.42 5.10 -3.16
CA PHE A 23 13.11 4.77 -3.74
C PHE A 23 12.73 3.29 -3.55
N ALA A 24 13.68 2.42 -3.20
CA ALA A 24 13.43 1.00 -2.97
C ALA A 24 12.82 0.72 -1.59
N THR A 25 12.89 1.65 -0.63
CA THR A 25 12.36 1.47 0.72
C THR A 25 10.87 1.82 0.86
N VAL A 26 10.24 2.33 -0.20
CA VAL A 26 8.79 2.52 -0.21
C VAL A 26 8.17 1.17 -0.54
N SER A 27 8.24 0.25 0.42
CA SER A 27 7.40 -0.93 0.45
C SER A 27 5.98 -0.42 0.40
N SER A 28 5.30 -0.70 -0.71
CA SER A 28 3.94 -0.30 -0.98
C SER A 28 3.05 -0.66 0.20
N GLU A 29 2.71 0.31 1.06
CA GLU A 29 1.46 0.23 1.80
C GLU A 29 0.40 0.27 0.70
N VAL A 30 -0.07 -0.91 0.31
CA VAL A 30 -1.09 -1.06 -0.71
C VAL A 30 -2.35 -0.55 -0.05
N ASN A 31 -2.54 0.75 -0.14
CA ASN A 31 -3.77 1.40 0.19
C ASN A 31 -4.77 1.01 -0.88
N GLN A 32 -5.40 -0.15 -0.70
CA GLN A 32 -6.35 -0.69 -1.64
C GLN A 32 -7.71 -0.04 -1.42
N GLN A 33 -8.52 -0.06 -2.47
CA GLN A 33 -9.88 0.42 -2.36
C GLN A 33 -10.67 -0.50 -1.42
N GLY A 34 -11.40 0.11 -0.47
CA GLY A 34 -12.32 -0.59 0.41
C GLY A 34 -13.73 -0.05 0.23
N TYR A 35 -14.73 -0.92 0.32
CA TYR A 35 -16.14 -0.58 0.22
C TYR A 35 -16.87 -1.01 1.49
N TYR A 36 -17.74 -0.15 2.02
CA TYR A 36 -18.56 -0.44 3.20
C TYR A 36 -20.01 -0.04 2.94
N TRP A 37 -20.93 -0.60 3.73
CA TRP A 37 -22.33 -0.20 3.67
C TRP A 37 -22.56 0.93 4.65
N ASP A 38 -22.93 2.12 4.16
CA ASP A 38 -23.29 3.23 5.03
C ASP A 38 -24.77 3.11 5.46
N PRO A 39 -25.07 2.91 6.76
CA PRO A 39 -26.44 2.83 7.27
C PRO A 39 -27.18 4.18 7.22
N ILE A 40 -26.49 5.31 7.10
CA ILE A 40 -27.08 6.65 7.05
C ILE A 40 -27.63 6.94 5.65
N THR A 41 -26.83 6.70 4.61
CA THR A 41 -27.24 6.89 3.21
C THR A 41 -27.94 5.67 2.61
N ASN A 42 -27.82 4.50 3.27
CA ASN A 42 -28.37 3.22 2.84
C ASN A 42 -27.84 2.81 1.45
N GLN A 43 -26.55 3.08 1.22
CA GLN A 43 -25.82 2.82 -0.02
C GLN A 43 -24.43 2.24 0.30
N ILE A 44 -23.76 1.74 -0.75
CA ILE A 44 -22.38 1.27 -0.66
C ILE A 44 -21.50 2.48 -0.93
N GLU A 45 -20.60 2.76 -0.01
CA GLU A 45 -19.64 3.83 -0.13
C GLU A 45 -18.22 3.30 -0.11
N GLU A 46 -17.34 4.08 -0.72
CA GLU A 46 -15.92 3.84 -0.74
C GLU A 46 -15.29 4.43 0.52
N VAL A 47 -14.41 3.67 1.18
CA VAL A 47 -13.67 4.17 2.34
C VAL A 47 -12.73 5.30 1.89
N PRO A 48 -12.90 6.53 2.42
CA PRO A 48 -12.14 7.68 1.96
C PRO A 48 -10.66 7.51 2.31
N GLY A 49 -9.83 7.53 1.27
CA GLY A 49 -8.39 7.32 1.43
C GLY A 49 -8.00 5.86 1.59
N GLY A 50 -8.86 4.91 1.19
CA GLY A 50 -8.56 3.48 1.08
C GLY A 50 -8.37 2.75 2.42
N VAL A 51 -8.07 1.45 2.33
CA VAL A 51 -7.86 0.57 3.49
C VAL A 51 -6.59 -0.25 3.35
N ASP A 52 -5.98 -0.55 4.50
CA ASP A 52 -4.81 -1.44 4.60
C ASP A 52 -5.19 -2.79 5.21
N CYS A 53 -6.17 -3.46 4.60
CA CYS A 53 -6.77 -4.69 5.11
C CYS A 53 -6.47 -5.89 4.19
N PRO A 54 -5.79 -6.96 4.64
CA PRO A 54 -5.51 -8.12 3.80
C PRO A 54 -6.79 -8.84 3.32
N PRO A 55 -6.72 -9.59 2.20
CA PRO A 55 -7.82 -10.42 1.70
C PRO A 55 -8.03 -11.71 2.49
N SER A 56 -7.24 -11.93 3.56
CA SER A 56 -7.33 -13.10 4.43
C SER A 56 -6.93 -12.72 5.85
N GLY A 57 -7.66 -13.22 6.84
CA GLY A 57 -7.37 -13.03 8.26
C GLY A 57 -8.46 -13.67 9.12
N THR A 58 -8.40 -13.42 10.43
CA THR A 58 -9.34 -14.01 11.40
C THR A 58 -10.47 -13.04 11.77
N GLU A 59 -10.16 -11.74 11.83
CA GLU A 59 -11.10 -10.68 12.22
C GLU A 59 -11.44 -9.82 11.00
N ALA A 60 -12.71 -9.41 10.89
CA ALA A 60 -13.18 -8.60 9.77
C ALA A 60 -12.63 -7.18 9.90
N CYS A 61 -12.12 -6.63 8.79
CA CYS A 61 -11.73 -5.23 8.74
C CYS A 61 -12.98 -4.35 8.84
N LEU A 62 -13.00 -3.42 9.80
CA LEU A 62 -14.13 -2.54 10.06
C LEU A 62 -13.82 -1.09 9.70
N TYR A 63 -14.76 -0.43 9.03
CA TYR A 63 -14.83 1.02 8.88
C TYR A 63 -16.18 1.50 9.42
N GLU A 64 -16.17 2.43 10.38
CA GLU A 64 -17.39 2.88 11.06
C GLU A 64 -18.27 1.73 11.60
N GLU A 65 -17.64 0.72 12.22
CA GLU A 65 -18.31 -0.48 12.74
C GLU A 65 -18.93 -1.40 11.67
N GLN A 66 -18.70 -1.11 10.38
CA GLN A 66 -19.19 -1.90 9.25
C GLN A 66 -18.05 -2.69 8.60
N PRO A 67 -18.29 -3.93 8.17
CA PRO A 67 -17.27 -4.72 7.47
C PRO A 67 -16.92 -4.12 6.11
N VAL A 68 -15.63 -4.11 5.79
CA VAL A 68 -15.09 -3.60 4.53
C VAL A 68 -14.86 -4.75 3.55
N PHE A 69 -15.12 -4.48 2.27
CA PHE A 69 -14.96 -5.42 1.16
C PHE A 69 -14.06 -4.82 0.08
N ALA A 70 -13.43 -5.69 -0.72
CA ALA A 70 -12.57 -5.27 -1.83
C ALA A 70 -13.36 -4.84 -3.08
N ASP A 71 -14.67 -5.11 -3.12
CA ASP A 71 -15.56 -4.87 -4.25
C ASP A 71 -16.90 -4.27 -3.80
N GLU A 72 -17.53 -3.50 -4.69
CA GLU A 72 -18.86 -2.90 -4.47
C GLU A 72 -19.95 -3.97 -4.26
N ASP A 73 -19.82 -5.15 -4.87
CA ASP A 73 -20.79 -6.25 -4.70
C ASP A 73 -20.66 -6.95 -3.32
N ARG A 74 -19.64 -6.57 -2.52
CA ARG A 74 -19.33 -7.13 -1.19
C ARG A 74 -19.13 -8.66 -1.21
N THR A 75 -18.51 -9.16 -2.27
CA THR A 75 -18.24 -10.59 -2.44
C THR A 75 -16.90 -11.02 -1.87
N ILE A 76 -15.95 -10.09 -1.74
CA ILE A 76 -14.59 -10.31 -1.27
C ILE A 76 -14.39 -9.58 0.06
N PRO A 77 -14.53 -10.28 1.21
CA PRO A 77 -14.32 -9.66 2.52
C PRO A 77 -12.85 -9.33 2.74
N LEU A 78 -12.61 -8.24 3.45
CA LEU A 78 -11.29 -7.84 3.94
C LEU A 78 -11.17 -8.06 5.44
N TYR A 79 -9.94 -8.28 5.89
CA TYR A 79 -9.63 -8.68 7.26
C TYR A 79 -8.64 -7.73 7.92
N GLU A 80 -8.62 -7.65 9.25
CA GLU A 80 -7.58 -6.91 9.98
C GLU A 80 -6.21 -7.59 9.82
N LYS A 81 -5.15 -6.78 9.84
CA LYS A 81 -3.79 -7.32 9.96
C LYS A 81 -3.58 -7.80 11.39
N ASP A 82 -3.28 -9.09 11.56
CA ASP A 82 -2.80 -9.68 12.81
C ASP A 82 -1.49 -9.01 13.30
#